data_AF-A0A7G8GU79-F1
#
_entry.id   AF-A0A7G8GU79-F1
#
_cell.length_a   1.000
_cell.length_b   1.000
_cell.length_c   1.000
_cell.angle_alpha   90.00
_cell.angle_beta   90.00
_cell.angle_gamma   90.00
#
_symmetry.space_group_name_H-M   'P 1'
#
loop_
_entity.id
_entity.type
_entity.pdbx_description
1 polymer ?
#
loop_
_entity_poly.entity_id
_entity_poly.type
_entity_poly.pdbx_seq_one_letter_code
_entity_poly.pdbx_strand_id
1 'polypeptide(L)'
;MTDDAGGTTRQQIDLTIEPELPADVSDLAADDISSLTADAVSELTADQVNDLSPSAMQGFTSEQVAELSDDAVAALHPKQVKQLSSDAVAGLSKSQVSELTPKAVKGFTSEQMNQLSKKTFKGLETVQLAKLSKDAVTGLTRGQLKTLSVAEISAFKPGKIKSLDADAISGLKPKTLDGFSRRQVKALTDDQLAGLSNKQIKKADDFVDALSVQQREALSFDPRRSNRLIDPLDNVSDLLLPGVDLLA
;
A
#
# COMPACT_ATOMS: atom_id res chain seq x y z
N MET A 1 -66.19 -34.94 -28.05
CA MET A 1 -66.41 -35.08 -26.59
C MET A 1 -65.27 -35.97 -26.11
N THR A 2 -64.12 -35.36 -25.81
CA THR A 2 -63.66 -34.97 -24.43
C THR A 2 -63.25 -36.21 -23.65
N ASP A 3 -62.11 -36.36 -22.98
CA ASP A 3 -61.02 -35.50 -22.52
C ASP A 3 -59.84 -36.47 -22.24
N ASP A 4 -58.61 -36.17 -22.63
CA ASP A 4 -57.58 -35.48 -21.82
C ASP A 4 -57.25 -36.16 -20.48
N ALA A 5 -56.17 -36.95 -20.52
CA ALA A 5 -55.42 -37.38 -19.34
C ALA A 5 -53.91 -37.31 -19.65
N GLY A 6 -53.44 -36.13 -20.07
CA GLY A 6 -52.03 -35.81 -20.17
C GLY A 6 -51.55 -35.09 -18.91
N GLY A 7 -51.31 -35.83 -17.82
CA GLY A 7 -50.67 -35.30 -16.62
C GLY A 7 -49.24 -34.84 -16.90
N THR A 8 -49.07 -33.62 -17.38
CA THR A 8 -47.77 -32.96 -17.48
C THR A 8 -47.28 -32.63 -16.07
N THR A 9 -46.30 -33.41 -15.64
CA THR A 9 -45.28 -33.04 -14.67
C THR A 9 -44.93 -31.57 -14.87
N ARG A 10 -45.39 -30.72 -13.95
CA ARG A 10 -44.92 -29.33 -13.86
C ARG A 10 -43.43 -29.43 -13.55
N GLN A 11 -42.59 -29.36 -14.59
CA GLN A 11 -41.22 -28.92 -14.43
C GLN A 11 -41.32 -27.55 -13.80
N GLN A 12 -41.07 -27.53 -12.50
CA GLN A 12 -40.82 -26.34 -11.73
C GLN A 12 -39.55 -25.75 -12.36
N ILE A 13 -39.74 -24.83 -13.30
CA ILE A 13 -38.68 -23.98 -13.83
C ILE A 13 -38.21 -23.20 -12.61
N ASP A 14 -37.10 -23.62 -12.05
CA ASP A 14 -36.32 -22.81 -11.13
C ASP A 14 -35.88 -21.58 -11.93
N LEU A 15 -36.64 -20.50 -11.76
CA LEU A 15 -36.48 -19.22 -12.46
C LEU A 15 -35.67 -18.28 -11.58
N THR A 16 -34.67 -18.81 -10.86
CA THR A 16 -33.57 -18.01 -10.35
C THR A 16 -32.66 -17.72 -11.55
N ILE A 17 -33.10 -16.80 -12.41
CA ILE A 17 -32.21 -16.19 -13.40
C ILE A 17 -31.28 -15.30 -12.57
N GLU A 18 -30.20 -15.89 -12.05
CA GLU A 18 -29.05 -15.07 -11.73
C GLU A 18 -28.64 -14.41 -13.05
N PRO A 19 -28.52 -13.08 -13.11
CA PRO A 19 -28.17 -12.41 -14.34
C PRO A 19 -26.75 -12.86 -14.73
N GLU A 20 -26.65 -13.77 -15.71
CA GLU A 20 -25.36 -14.07 -16.32
C GLU A 20 -24.80 -12.76 -16.86
N LEU A 21 -23.59 -12.42 -16.42
CA LEU A 21 -22.91 -11.21 -16.85
C LEU A 21 -22.76 -11.21 -18.38
N PRO A 22 -22.95 -10.06 -19.06
CA PRO A 22 -22.76 -10.00 -20.49
C PRO A 22 -21.31 -10.38 -20.84
N ALA A 23 -21.15 -11.10 -21.95
CA ALA A 23 -19.82 -11.47 -22.46
C ALA A 23 -18.98 -10.24 -22.83
N ASP A 24 -19.63 -9.13 -23.18
CA ASP A 24 -18.99 -7.82 -23.40
C ASP A 24 -19.28 -6.90 -22.21
N VAL A 25 -18.22 -6.53 -21.48
CA VAL A 25 -18.29 -5.64 -20.32
C VAL A 25 -17.71 -4.25 -20.61
N SER A 26 -17.23 -4.00 -21.83
CA SER A 26 -16.48 -2.79 -22.17
C SER A 26 -17.34 -1.51 -22.13
N ASP A 27 -18.65 -1.66 -22.36
CA ASP A 27 -19.65 -0.58 -22.32
C ASP A 27 -20.27 -0.33 -20.93
N LEU A 28 -19.93 -1.15 -19.92
CA LEU A 28 -20.47 -0.96 -18.56
C LEU A 28 -19.97 0.35 -17.95
N ALA A 29 -20.89 1.07 -17.31
CA ALA A 29 -20.61 2.27 -16.53
C ALA A 29 -20.44 1.92 -15.04
N ALA A 30 -19.99 2.90 -14.26
CA ALA A 30 -19.82 2.74 -12.81
C ALA A 30 -21.13 2.34 -12.10
N ASP A 31 -22.26 2.93 -12.50
CA ASP A 31 -23.57 2.61 -11.90
C ASP A 31 -23.96 1.15 -12.18
N ASP A 32 -23.66 0.62 -13.37
CA ASP A 32 -23.90 -0.79 -13.72
C ASP A 32 -23.10 -1.72 -12.79
N ILE A 33 -21.80 -1.44 -12.63
CA ILE A 33 -20.93 -2.23 -11.73
C ILE A 33 -21.44 -2.18 -10.29
N SER A 34 -21.81 -1.00 -9.79
CA SER A 34 -22.29 -0.85 -8.41
C SER A 34 -23.62 -1.58 -8.14
N SER A 35 -24.39 -1.89 -9.18
CA SER A 35 -25.66 -2.60 -9.08
C SER A 35 -25.50 -4.13 -9.05
N LEU A 36 -24.32 -4.65 -9.42
CA LEU A 36 -24.03 -6.08 -9.40
C LEU A 36 -23.97 -6.62 -7.97
N THR A 37 -24.41 -7.86 -7.79
CA THR A 37 -24.18 -8.57 -6.51
C THR A 37 -22.70 -8.95 -6.39
N ALA A 38 -22.25 -9.18 -5.16
CA ALA A 38 -20.89 -9.64 -4.92
C ALA A 38 -20.64 -11.03 -5.56
N ASP A 39 -21.65 -11.91 -5.55
CA ASP A 39 -21.61 -13.21 -6.23
C ASP A 39 -21.43 -13.06 -7.75
N ALA A 40 -22.19 -12.17 -8.41
CA ALA A 40 -22.00 -11.91 -9.83
C ALA A 40 -20.60 -11.37 -10.14
N VAL A 41 -20.08 -10.49 -9.28
CA VAL A 41 -18.70 -9.99 -9.42
C VAL A 41 -17.65 -11.10 -9.28
N SER A 42 -17.90 -12.12 -8.45
CA SER A 42 -17.00 -13.28 -8.31
C SER A 42 -16.87 -14.11 -9.59
N GLU A 43 -17.86 -14.04 -10.48
CA GLU A 43 -17.88 -14.74 -11.76
C GLU A 43 -17.13 -13.99 -12.88
N LEU A 44 -16.72 -12.73 -12.65
CA LEU A 44 -15.95 -11.97 -13.63
C LEU A 44 -14.60 -12.64 -13.90
N THR A 45 -14.37 -12.92 -15.19
CA THR A 45 -13.09 -13.47 -15.65
C THR A 45 -12.01 -12.41 -15.70
N ALA A 46 -10.74 -12.85 -15.74
CA ALA A 46 -9.58 -11.98 -15.94
C ALA A 46 -9.70 -11.13 -17.22
N ASP A 47 -10.20 -11.71 -18.32
CA ASP A 47 -10.36 -10.98 -19.58
C ASP A 47 -11.45 -9.91 -19.48
N GLN A 48 -12.60 -10.24 -18.86
CA GLN A 48 -13.65 -9.25 -18.61
C GLN A 48 -13.14 -8.10 -17.72
N VAL A 49 -12.44 -8.40 -16.63
CA VAL A 49 -11.87 -7.34 -15.78
C VAL A 49 -10.81 -6.52 -16.52
N ASN A 50 -10.04 -7.12 -17.43
CA ASN A 50 -9.10 -6.38 -18.27
C ASN A 50 -9.80 -5.43 -19.24
N ASP A 51 -10.94 -5.84 -19.78
CA ASP A 51 -11.73 -5.08 -20.77
C ASP A 51 -12.62 -3.99 -20.15
N LEU A 52 -12.88 -4.04 -18.84
CA LEU A 52 -13.61 -2.98 -18.14
C LEU A 52 -12.94 -1.61 -18.31
N SER A 53 -13.74 -0.61 -18.69
CA SER A 53 -13.24 0.75 -18.83
C SER A 53 -12.71 1.29 -17.50
N PRO A 54 -11.68 2.17 -17.49
CA PRO A 54 -11.23 2.80 -16.26
C PRO A 54 -12.35 3.54 -15.50
N SER A 55 -13.36 4.07 -16.21
CA SER A 55 -14.50 4.74 -15.57
C SER A 55 -15.41 3.77 -14.83
N ALA A 56 -15.62 2.55 -15.38
CA ALA A 56 -16.41 1.50 -14.73
C ALA A 56 -15.84 1.12 -13.36
N MET A 57 -14.51 1.16 -13.21
CA MET A 57 -13.83 0.82 -11.96
C MET A 57 -14.25 1.66 -10.76
N GLN A 58 -14.79 2.86 -10.98
CA GLN A 58 -15.30 3.72 -9.90
C GLN A 58 -16.54 3.14 -9.23
N GLY A 59 -17.26 2.25 -9.91
CA GLY A 59 -18.49 1.62 -9.44
C GLY A 59 -18.29 0.47 -8.46
N PHE A 60 -17.09 -0.11 -8.40
CA PHE A 60 -16.81 -1.21 -7.49
C PHE A 60 -16.91 -0.78 -6.02
N THR A 61 -17.61 -1.57 -5.21
CA THR A 61 -17.61 -1.43 -3.75
C THR A 61 -16.48 -2.24 -3.11
N SER A 62 -16.24 -2.04 -1.80
CA SER A 62 -15.30 -2.86 -1.03
C SER A 62 -15.66 -4.34 -1.03
N GLU A 63 -16.95 -4.66 -0.92
CA GLU A 63 -17.46 -6.03 -0.88
C GLU A 63 -17.28 -6.71 -2.22
N GLN A 64 -17.61 -6.02 -3.31
CA GLN A 64 -17.41 -6.54 -4.66
C GLN A 64 -15.93 -6.79 -4.98
N VAL A 65 -15.04 -5.85 -4.62
CA VAL A 65 -13.59 -6.05 -4.80
C VAL A 65 -13.07 -7.24 -4.00
N ALA A 66 -13.62 -7.48 -2.80
CA ALA A 66 -13.22 -8.63 -1.99
C ALA A 66 -13.57 -9.98 -2.64
N GLU A 67 -14.61 -10.02 -3.48
CA GLU A 67 -15.06 -11.23 -4.19
C GLU A 67 -14.38 -11.44 -5.56
N LEU A 68 -13.64 -10.45 -6.09
CA LEU A 68 -12.88 -10.64 -7.32
C LEU A 68 -11.86 -11.79 -7.16
N SER A 69 -11.78 -12.67 -8.16
CA SER A 69 -10.76 -13.71 -8.16
C SER A 69 -9.34 -13.11 -8.19
N ASP A 70 -8.38 -13.86 -7.65
CA ASP A 70 -6.95 -13.50 -7.68
C ASP A 70 -6.46 -13.26 -9.13
N ASP A 71 -6.92 -14.07 -10.09
CA ASP A 71 -6.64 -13.91 -11.53
C ASP A 71 -7.25 -12.63 -12.11
N ALA A 72 -8.49 -12.28 -11.71
CA ALA A 72 -9.13 -11.04 -12.13
C ALA A 72 -8.39 -9.81 -11.61
N VAL A 73 -7.92 -9.85 -10.35
CA VAL A 73 -7.08 -8.77 -9.80
C VAL A 73 -5.73 -8.70 -10.51
N ALA A 74 -5.12 -9.84 -10.86
CA ALA A 74 -3.87 -9.89 -11.62
C ALA A 74 -4.00 -9.24 -13.01
N ALA A 75 -5.18 -9.31 -13.62
CA ALA A 75 -5.49 -8.73 -14.93
C ALA A 75 -5.62 -7.19 -14.93
N LEU A 76 -5.76 -6.56 -13.76
CA LEU A 76 -5.87 -5.10 -13.66
C LEU A 76 -4.65 -4.38 -14.21
N HIS A 77 -4.90 -3.33 -14.98
CA HIS A 77 -3.85 -2.47 -15.50
C HIS A 77 -3.78 -1.12 -14.75
N PRO A 78 -2.70 -0.33 -14.88
CA PRO A 78 -2.47 0.84 -14.03
C PRO A 78 -3.57 1.91 -14.08
N LYS A 79 -4.25 2.09 -15.22
CA LYS A 79 -5.33 3.08 -15.34
C LYS A 79 -6.61 2.67 -14.61
N GLN A 80 -6.88 1.36 -14.51
CA GLN A 80 -8.02 0.81 -13.77
C GLN A 80 -7.74 0.92 -12.27
N VAL A 81 -6.56 0.49 -11.81
CA VAL A 81 -6.15 0.62 -10.41
C VAL A 81 -6.27 2.08 -9.93
N LYS A 82 -5.86 3.04 -10.75
CA LYS A 82 -5.97 4.47 -10.42
C LYS A 82 -7.42 4.94 -10.22
N GLN A 83 -8.39 4.29 -10.85
CA GLN A 83 -9.80 4.71 -10.84
C GLN A 83 -10.65 3.97 -9.79
N LEU A 84 -10.13 2.90 -9.18
CA LEU A 84 -10.77 2.30 -8.01
C LEU A 84 -10.92 3.36 -6.91
N SER A 85 -12.06 3.37 -6.22
CA SER A 85 -12.22 4.25 -5.06
C SER A 85 -11.28 3.79 -3.93
N SER A 86 -10.96 4.69 -3.01
CA SER A 86 -10.20 4.37 -1.79
C SER A 86 -10.90 3.29 -0.95
N ASP A 87 -12.23 3.30 -0.92
CA ASP A 87 -13.03 2.29 -0.21
C ASP A 87 -12.97 0.93 -0.92
N ALA A 88 -13.08 0.90 -2.25
CA ALA A 88 -12.92 -0.32 -3.04
C ALA A 88 -11.53 -0.95 -2.82
N VAL A 89 -10.47 -0.14 -2.80
CA VAL A 89 -9.11 -0.60 -2.50
C VAL A 89 -8.99 -1.14 -1.07
N ALA A 90 -9.74 -0.61 -0.11
CA ALA A 90 -9.77 -1.14 1.26
C ALA A 90 -10.36 -2.56 1.33
N GLY A 91 -11.21 -2.93 0.38
CA GLY A 91 -11.78 -4.27 0.20
C GLY A 91 -10.76 -5.33 -0.26
N LEU A 92 -9.61 -4.92 -0.81
CA LEU A 92 -8.60 -5.86 -1.28
C LEU A 92 -8.07 -6.77 -0.17
N SER A 93 -8.01 -8.05 -0.50
CA SER A 93 -7.45 -9.11 0.32
C SER A 93 -5.93 -9.16 0.21
N LYS A 94 -5.29 -9.88 1.13
CA LYS A 94 -3.83 -10.09 1.09
C LYS A 94 -3.40 -10.92 -0.14
N SER A 95 -4.20 -11.90 -0.58
CA SER A 95 -3.87 -12.74 -1.76
C SER A 95 -4.00 -11.92 -3.04
N GLN A 96 -5.08 -11.17 -3.16
CA GLN A 96 -5.33 -10.32 -4.32
C GLN A 96 -4.20 -9.32 -4.55
N VAL A 97 -3.70 -8.64 -3.51
CA VAL A 97 -2.58 -7.71 -3.70
C VAL A 97 -1.24 -8.38 -3.95
N SER A 98 -1.05 -9.67 -3.59
CA SER A 98 0.17 -10.39 -3.98
C SER A 98 0.16 -10.76 -5.47
N GLU A 99 -1.01 -10.89 -6.08
CA GLU A 99 -1.13 -11.17 -7.53
C GLU A 99 -1.05 -9.91 -8.42
N LEU A 100 -1.19 -8.71 -7.84
CA LEU A 100 -1.09 -7.47 -8.61
C LEU A 100 0.25 -7.36 -9.35
N THR A 101 0.21 -7.16 -10.66
CA THR A 101 1.46 -7.02 -11.42
C THR A 101 2.26 -5.78 -10.98
N PRO A 102 3.60 -5.80 -11.08
CA PRO A 102 4.43 -4.61 -10.81
C PRO A 102 4.11 -3.41 -11.72
N LYS A 103 3.37 -3.61 -12.82
CA LYS A 103 2.80 -2.53 -13.63
C LYS A 103 1.56 -1.97 -12.95
N ALA A 104 0.59 -2.81 -12.59
CA ALA A 104 -0.67 -2.43 -11.95
C ALA A 104 -0.45 -1.55 -10.71
N VAL A 105 0.49 -1.94 -9.83
CA VAL A 105 0.79 -1.19 -8.58
C VAL A 105 1.35 0.22 -8.79
N LYS A 106 1.79 0.57 -10.01
CA LYS A 106 2.15 1.98 -10.34
C LYS A 106 0.92 2.88 -10.44
N GLY A 107 -0.26 2.29 -10.64
CA GLY A 107 -1.54 2.98 -10.75
C GLY A 107 -2.07 3.48 -9.41
N PHE A 108 -1.62 2.92 -8.28
CA PHE A 108 -2.04 3.36 -6.96
C PHE A 108 -1.76 4.85 -6.73
N THR A 109 -2.72 5.53 -6.10
CA THR A 109 -2.58 6.89 -5.57
C THR A 109 -2.16 6.88 -4.10
N SER A 110 -1.80 8.04 -3.56
CA SER A 110 -1.55 8.22 -2.12
C SER A 110 -2.77 7.83 -1.27
N GLU A 111 -3.97 8.23 -1.67
CA GLU A 111 -5.20 8.02 -0.89
C GLU A 111 -5.57 6.54 -0.84
N GLN A 112 -5.39 5.81 -1.94
CA GLN A 112 -5.61 4.37 -2.01
C GLN A 112 -4.59 3.61 -1.15
N MET A 113 -3.31 3.98 -1.23
CA MET A 113 -2.27 3.36 -0.40
C MET A 113 -2.53 3.58 1.09
N ASN A 114 -3.06 4.73 1.48
CA ASN A 114 -3.40 5.05 2.86
C ASN A 114 -4.49 4.13 3.42
N GLN A 115 -5.46 3.73 2.59
CA GLN A 115 -6.58 2.85 3.00
C GLN A 115 -6.21 1.38 3.13
N LEU A 116 -5.11 0.93 2.51
CA LEU A 116 -4.70 -0.47 2.64
C LEU A 116 -4.38 -0.80 4.10
N SER A 117 -5.10 -1.78 4.65
CA SER A 117 -4.81 -2.30 5.99
C SER A 117 -3.36 -2.79 6.09
N LYS A 118 -2.77 -2.80 7.29
CA LYS A 118 -1.42 -3.34 7.51
C LYS A 118 -1.29 -4.80 7.04
N LYS A 119 -2.37 -5.58 7.15
CA LYS A 119 -2.42 -6.99 6.74
C LYS A 119 -2.40 -7.11 5.22
N THR A 120 -3.25 -6.35 4.54
CA THR A 120 -3.32 -6.30 3.08
C THR A 120 -2.01 -5.75 2.51
N PHE A 121 -1.52 -4.60 3.01
CA PHE A 121 -0.25 -4.03 2.58
C PHE A 121 0.94 -5.01 2.68
N LYS A 122 0.94 -5.90 3.68
CA LYS A 122 1.99 -6.94 3.83
C LYS A 122 1.88 -8.08 2.81
N GLY A 123 0.84 -8.11 1.98
CA GLY A 123 0.74 -8.97 0.80
C GLY A 123 1.53 -8.42 -0.40
N LEU A 124 1.83 -7.11 -0.43
CA LEU A 124 2.72 -6.55 -1.45
C LEU A 124 4.14 -7.08 -1.26
N GLU A 125 4.64 -7.78 -2.27
CA GLU A 125 5.99 -8.30 -2.34
C GLU A 125 7.01 -7.22 -2.68
N THR A 126 8.28 -7.56 -2.48
CA THR A 126 9.42 -6.65 -2.73
C THR A 126 9.42 -6.10 -4.16
N VAL A 127 9.02 -6.91 -5.16
CA VAL A 127 8.98 -6.49 -6.57
C VAL A 127 7.88 -5.47 -6.85
N GLN A 128 6.72 -5.57 -6.21
CA GLN A 128 5.63 -4.61 -6.32
C GLN A 128 5.97 -3.31 -5.59
N LEU A 129 6.45 -3.42 -4.34
CA LEU A 129 6.91 -2.30 -3.53
C LEU A 129 7.98 -1.47 -4.26
N ALA A 130 8.94 -2.14 -4.92
CA ALA A 130 9.96 -1.50 -5.75
C ALA A 130 9.38 -0.70 -6.93
N LYS A 131 8.17 -1.02 -7.40
CA LYS A 131 7.49 -0.34 -8.52
C LYS A 131 6.45 0.70 -8.15
N LEU A 132 6.03 0.81 -6.88
CA LEU A 132 5.13 1.91 -6.43
C LEU A 132 5.57 3.26 -6.99
N SER A 133 4.61 4.13 -7.36
CA SER A 133 4.92 5.49 -7.79
C SER A 133 5.45 6.33 -6.61
N LYS A 134 6.06 7.49 -6.88
CA LYS A 134 6.41 8.42 -5.78
C LYS A 134 5.16 8.91 -5.04
N ASP A 135 4.10 9.16 -5.80
CA ASP A 135 2.79 9.58 -5.30
C ASP A 135 2.20 8.55 -4.32
N ALA A 136 2.08 7.28 -4.74
CA ALA A 136 1.68 6.17 -3.88
C ALA A 136 2.52 6.07 -2.59
N VAL A 137 3.84 6.29 -2.69
CA VAL A 137 4.75 6.24 -1.54
C VAL A 137 4.45 7.35 -0.51
N THR A 138 3.95 8.52 -0.94
CA THR A 138 3.57 9.60 0.01
C THR A 138 2.37 9.21 0.88
N GLY A 139 1.51 8.30 0.39
CA GLY A 139 0.35 7.79 1.12
C GLY A 139 0.66 6.69 2.13
N LEU A 140 1.89 6.19 2.17
CA LEU A 140 2.28 5.11 3.08
C LEU A 140 2.23 5.56 4.54
N THR A 141 1.60 4.77 5.38
CA THR A 141 1.41 5.10 6.80
C THR A 141 2.54 4.60 7.68
N ARG A 142 2.67 5.21 8.86
CA ARG A 142 3.53 4.71 9.95
C ARG A 142 3.27 3.23 10.28
N GLY A 143 2.01 2.82 10.25
CA GLY A 143 1.59 1.45 10.53
C GLY A 143 2.09 0.45 9.48
N GLN A 144 2.06 0.84 8.21
CA GLN A 144 2.56 0.05 7.08
C GLN A 144 4.09 -0.03 7.08
N LEU A 145 4.80 1.09 7.31
CA LEU A 145 6.26 1.09 7.39
C LEU A 145 6.80 0.20 8.51
N LYS A 146 6.05 0.05 9.60
CA LYS A 146 6.39 -0.87 10.69
C LYS A 146 6.36 -2.35 10.28
N THR A 147 5.63 -2.72 9.21
CA THR A 147 5.56 -4.11 8.70
C THR A 147 6.67 -4.44 7.70
N LEU A 148 7.39 -3.43 7.20
CA LEU A 148 8.46 -3.61 6.24
C LEU A 148 9.69 -4.28 6.86
N SER A 149 10.28 -5.16 6.07
CA SER A 149 11.57 -5.81 6.27
C SER A 149 12.71 -4.95 5.69
N VAL A 150 13.94 -5.36 5.99
CA VAL A 150 15.15 -4.75 5.41
C VAL A 150 15.12 -4.84 3.88
N ALA A 151 14.86 -6.03 3.31
CA ALA A 151 14.87 -6.20 1.86
C ALA A 151 13.85 -5.29 1.14
N GLU A 152 12.66 -5.14 1.71
CA GLU A 152 11.59 -4.33 1.14
C GLU A 152 11.93 -2.83 1.16
N ILE A 153 12.52 -2.30 2.25
CA ILE A 153 12.92 -0.90 2.31
C ILE A 153 14.16 -0.62 1.44
N SER A 154 15.11 -1.56 1.36
CA SER A 154 16.29 -1.44 0.51
C SER A 154 15.93 -1.42 -0.98
N ALA A 155 14.77 -1.97 -1.36
CA ALA A 155 14.26 -1.91 -2.74
C ALA A 155 13.77 -0.51 -3.14
N PHE A 156 13.52 0.40 -2.18
CA PHE A 156 13.12 1.77 -2.49
C PHE A 156 14.32 2.59 -2.94
N LYS A 157 14.23 3.17 -4.15
CA LYS A 157 15.23 4.14 -4.61
C LYS A 157 15.28 5.37 -3.68
N PRO A 158 16.41 6.08 -3.59
CA PRO A 158 16.54 7.26 -2.71
C PRO A 158 15.46 8.32 -2.92
N GLY A 159 15.00 8.52 -4.16
CA GLY A 159 13.92 9.45 -4.46
C GLY A 159 12.53 9.06 -3.94
N LYS A 160 12.29 7.78 -3.61
CA LYS A 160 11.09 7.31 -2.89
C LYS A 160 11.25 7.47 -1.39
N ILE A 161 12.45 7.19 -0.86
CA ILE A 161 12.76 7.44 0.55
C ILE A 161 12.51 8.91 0.88
N LYS A 162 12.99 9.82 0.03
CA LYS A 162 12.75 11.28 0.17
C LYS A 162 11.27 11.68 0.11
N SER A 163 10.39 10.90 -0.53
CA SER A 163 8.96 11.22 -0.65
C SER A 163 8.10 10.63 0.47
N LEU A 164 8.67 9.82 1.37
CA LEU A 164 7.94 9.34 2.55
C LEU A 164 7.62 10.50 3.49
N ASP A 165 6.44 10.46 4.10
CA ASP A 165 6.13 11.40 5.17
C ASP A 165 7.03 11.17 6.41
N ALA A 166 7.33 12.24 7.14
CA ALA A 166 8.19 12.18 8.33
C ALA A 166 7.55 11.37 9.48
N ASP A 167 6.22 11.43 9.66
CA ASP A 167 5.50 10.58 10.61
C ASP A 167 5.56 9.10 10.19
N ALA A 168 5.43 8.83 8.88
CA ALA A 168 5.53 7.46 8.38
C ALA A 168 6.90 6.83 8.69
N ILE A 169 7.99 7.57 8.48
CA ILE A 169 9.37 7.12 8.77
C ILE A 169 9.57 6.78 10.25
N SER A 170 8.90 7.47 11.16
CA SER A 170 8.93 7.17 12.60
C SER A 170 8.37 5.77 12.94
N GLY A 171 7.73 5.08 11.99
CA GLY A 171 7.26 3.70 12.09
C GLY A 171 8.33 2.63 11.83
N LEU A 172 9.47 3.00 11.23
CA LEU A 172 10.54 2.06 10.88
C LEU A 172 11.18 1.46 12.14
N LYS A 173 11.45 0.15 12.11
CA LYS A 173 12.19 -0.51 13.20
C LYS A 173 13.68 -0.15 13.09
N PRO A 174 14.44 -0.12 14.20
CA PRO A 174 15.89 0.13 14.15
C PRO A 174 16.63 -0.78 13.16
N LYS A 175 16.35 -2.09 13.20
CA LYS A 175 16.90 -3.06 12.25
C LYS A 175 16.55 -2.78 10.78
N THR A 176 15.40 -2.15 10.53
CA THR A 176 15.01 -1.74 9.16
C THR A 176 15.78 -0.49 8.72
N LEU A 177 16.11 0.42 9.65
CA LEU A 177 16.96 1.58 9.38
C LEU A 177 18.39 1.17 9.03
N ASP A 178 18.95 0.16 9.71
CA ASP A 178 20.26 -0.42 9.36
C ASP A 178 20.32 -0.95 7.92
N GLY A 179 19.17 -1.35 7.38
CA GLY A 179 19.03 -1.77 5.99
C GLY A 179 19.22 -0.68 4.95
N PHE A 180 19.33 0.59 5.35
CA PHE A 180 19.46 1.71 4.41
C PHE A 180 20.86 1.77 3.84
N SER A 181 20.96 1.83 2.51
CA SER A 181 22.21 2.18 1.85
C SER A 181 22.62 3.63 2.15
N ARG A 182 23.92 3.92 2.07
CA ARG A 182 24.45 5.30 2.21
C ARG A 182 23.76 6.33 1.31
N ARG A 183 23.29 5.91 0.12
CA ARG A 183 22.54 6.79 -0.80
C ARG A 183 21.12 7.08 -0.31
N GLN A 184 20.47 6.13 0.35
CA GLN A 184 19.15 6.33 0.95
C GLN A 184 19.25 7.21 2.19
N VAL A 185 20.25 7.00 3.07
CA VAL A 185 20.47 7.83 4.26
C VAL A 185 20.75 9.30 3.86
N LYS A 186 21.58 9.53 2.84
CA LYS A 186 21.83 10.88 2.30
C LYS A 186 20.61 11.54 1.64
N ALA A 187 19.60 10.76 1.26
CA ALA A 187 18.39 11.29 0.63
C ALA A 187 17.29 11.66 1.63
N LEU A 188 17.45 11.25 2.90
CA LEU A 188 16.54 11.66 3.97
C LEU A 188 16.58 13.18 4.15
N THR A 189 15.39 13.77 4.32
CA THR A 189 15.26 15.19 4.65
C THR A 189 15.46 15.42 6.14
N ASP A 190 15.69 16.67 6.52
CA ASP A 190 15.84 17.05 7.92
C ASP A 190 14.58 16.75 8.74
N ASP A 191 13.39 16.92 8.16
CA ASP A 191 12.12 16.57 8.80
C ASP A 191 11.97 15.06 9.01
N GLN A 192 12.36 14.26 8.02
CA GLN A 192 12.34 12.79 8.13
C GLN A 192 13.32 12.30 9.20
N LEU A 193 14.52 12.89 9.24
CA LEU A 193 15.48 12.62 10.30
C LEU A 193 14.91 13.04 11.65
N ALA A 194 14.29 14.21 11.78
CA ALA A 194 13.66 14.68 13.02
C ALA A 194 12.46 13.84 13.49
N GLY A 195 11.78 13.16 12.56
CA GLY A 195 10.71 12.20 12.85
C GLY A 195 11.17 10.92 13.54
N LEU A 196 12.44 10.53 13.37
CA LEU A 196 13.01 9.36 14.04
C LEU A 196 13.26 9.61 15.54
N SER A 197 12.93 8.65 16.40
CA SER A 197 13.29 8.74 17.83
C SER A 197 14.79 8.51 18.07
N ASN A 198 15.33 9.05 19.17
CA ASN A 198 16.72 8.79 19.59
C ASN A 198 16.99 7.28 19.74
N LYS A 199 16.04 6.54 20.31
CA LYS A 199 16.10 5.08 20.45
C LYS A 199 16.17 4.36 19.11
N GLN A 200 15.51 4.86 18.06
CA GLN A 200 15.60 4.28 16.72
C GLN A 200 16.99 4.48 16.12
N ILE A 201 17.53 5.70 16.21
CA ILE A 201 18.85 6.05 15.68
C ILE A 201 19.95 5.31 16.43
N LYS A 202 19.94 5.31 17.77
CA LYS A 202 20.97 4.67 18.60
C LYS A 202 21.06 3.15 18.42
N LYS A 203 19.96 2.51 18.02
CA LYS A 203 19.90 1.06 17.79
C LYS A 203 20.15 0.68 16.33
N ALA A 204 20.49 1.65 15.49
CA ALA A 204 20.74 1.46 14.08
C ALA A 204 22.17 1.92 13.74
N ASP A 205 23.16 1.09 14.07
CA ASP A 205 24.59 1.42 13.99
C ASP A 205 25.03 1.76 12.55
N ASP A 206 24.65 0.93 11.57
CA ASP A 206 24.99 1.14 10.15
C ASP A 206 24.35 2.44 9.62
N PHE A 207 23.16 2.77 10.12
CA PHE A 207 22.48 4.01 9.78
C PHE A 207 23.24 5.23 10.30
N VAL A 208 23.70 5.19 11.56
CA VAL A 208 24.49 6.27 12.17
C VAL A 208 25.80 6.51 11.42
N ASP A 209 26.49 5.45 11.03
CA ASP A 209 27.73 5.49 10.24
C ASP A 209 27.52 6.02 8.82
N ALA A 210 26.29 5.94 8.31
CA ALA A 210 25.93 6.44 6.99
C ALA A 210 25.51 7.92 6.97
N LEU A 211 25.20 8.53 8.13
CA LEU A 211 24.88 9.95 8.23
C LEU A 211 26.06 10.81 7.80
N SER A 212 25.79 11.91 7.09
CA SER A 212 26.81 12.94 6.84
C SER A 212 27.10 13.75 8.10
N VAL A 213 28.25 14.45 8.12
CA VAL A 213 28.57 15.41 9.20
C VAL A 213 27.45 16.45 9.34
N GLN A 214 26.99 17.01 8.22
CA GLN A 214 25.90 17.99 8.18
C GLN A 214 24.59 17.43 8.75
N GLN A 215 24.24 16.18 8.44
CA GLN A 215 23.04 15.54 9.00
C GLN A 215 23.17 15.31 10.50
N ARG A 216 24.36 14.94 11.01
CA ARG A 216 24.60 14.79 12.44
C ARG A 216 24.57 16.13 13.18
N GLU A 217 25.16 17.17 12.62
CA GLU A 217 25.09 18.54 13.15
C GLU A 217 23.63 19.02 13.21
N ALA A 218 22.88 18.89 12.10
CA ALA A 218 21.46 19.25 12.07
C ALA A 218 20.65 18.52 13.14
N LEU A 219 20.91 17.23 13.36
CA LEU A 219 20.26 16.44 14.41
C LEU A 219 20.64 16.90 15.83
N SER A 220 21.89 17.31 16.06
CA SER A 220 22.37 17.79 17.36
C SER A 220 21.76 19.13 17.77
N PHE A 221 21.40 19.96 16.79
CA PHE A 221 20.84 21.30 17.03
C PHE A 221 19.32 21.36 16.83
N ASP A 222 18.64 20.25 16.53
CA ASP A 222 17.18 20.25 16.31
C ASP A 222 16.39 20.47 17.62
N PRO A 223 15.69 21.61 17.78
CA PRO A 223 14.94 21.93 19.01
C PRO A 223 13.82 20.94 19.32
N ARG A 224 13.25 20.27 18.29
CA ARG A 224 12.18 19.27 18.43
C ARG A 224 12.67 18.00 19.14
N ARG A 225 13.99 17.76 19.13
CA ARG A 225 14.63 16.66 19.84
C ARG A 225 14.96 17.05 21.26
N SER A 226 15.46 18.28 21.47
CA SER A 226 15.73 18.81 22.82
C SER A 226 14.48 18.81 23.71
N ASN A 227 13.30 19.07 23.15
CA ASN A 227 12.04 19.10 23.91
C ASN A 227 11.48 17.70 24.25
N ARG A 228 12.03 16.62 23.70
CA ARG A 228 11.72 15.23 24.11
C ARG A 228 12.64 14.71 25.23
N LEU A 229 13.63 15.49 25.65
CA LEU A 229 14.59 15.16 26.71
C LEU A 229 14.05 15.37 28.14
N ILE A 230 12.76 15.66 28.31
CA ILE A 230 12.10 15.70 29.63
C ILE A 230 11.62 14.30 30.05
N ASP A 231 11.73 13.28 29.19
CA ASP A 231 11.57 11.88 29.60
C ASP A 231 12.84 11.41 30.36
N PRO A 232 12.76 11.02 31.64
CA PRO A 232 13.91 10.80 32.53
C PRO A 232 14.78 9.56 32.21
N LEU A 233 14.66 8.98 31.01
CA LEU A 233 15.47 7.84 30.56
C LEU A 233 16.36 8.16 29.34
N ASP A 234 16.26 9.35 28.75
CA ASP A 234 17.05 9.75 27.57
C ASP A 234 18.22 10.66 27.99
N ASN A 235 19.27 10.02 28.54
CA ASN A 235 20.49 10.71 28.97
C ASN A 235 21.25 11.26 27.73
N VAL A 236 21.35 12.58 27.65
CA VAL A 236 21.94 13.35 26.52
C VAL A 236 23.43 13.06 26.32
N SER A 237 24.10 12.50 27.33
CA SER A 237 25.55 12.26 27.33
C SER A 237 26.02 11.21 26.32
N ASP A 238 25.12 10.34 25.83
CA ASP A 238 25.46 9.28 24.87
C ASP A 238 25.35 9.71 23.38
N LEU A 239 24.95 10.96 23.11
CA LEU A 239 24.93 11.53 21.76
C LEU A 239 26.22 12.28 21.39
N LEU A 240 27.14 12.43 22.34
CA LEU A 240 28.52 12.84 22.07
C LEU A 240 29.29 11.65 21.50
N LEU A 241 29.37 11.56 20.17
CA LEU A 241 30.26 10.62 19.50
C LEU A 241 31.73 10.93 19.84
N PRO A 242 32.60 9.90 19.96
CA PRO A 242 34.02 10.10 20.17
C PRO A 242 34.62 10.81 18.96
N GLY A 243 35.22 11.98 19.17
CA GLY A 243 35.96 12.71 18.12
C GLY A 243 35.52 14.15 17.86
N VAL A 244 34.58 14.71 18.64
CA VAL A 244 34.40 16.17 18.67
C VAL A 244 35.33 16.74 19.74
N ASP A 245 36.60 16.95 19.38
CA ASP A 245 37.45 17.87 20.15
C ASP A 245 36.83 19.26 20.01
N LEU A 246 36.16 19.72 21.07
CA LEU A 246 35.79 21.12 21.24
C LEU A 246 37.09 21.91 21.43
N LEU A 247 37.70 22.36 20.33
CA LEU A 247 38.66 23.46 20.39
C LEU A 247 37.91 24.79 20.47
N ALA A 248 37.60 25.20 21.71
CA ALA A 248 37.64 26.57 22.22
C ALA A 248 37.04 26.60 23.64
#